data_AF-A0A7R8Z9X8-F1
#
_entry.id   AF-A0A7R8Z9X8-F1
#
_cell.length_a   1.000
_cell.length_b   1.000
_cell.length_c   1.000
_cell.angle_alpha   90.00
_cell.angle_beta   90.00
_cell.angle_gamma   90.00
#
_symmetry.space_group_name_H-M   'P 1'
#
loop_
_entity.id
_entity.type
_entity.pdbx_description
1 polymer ?
#
loop_
_entity_poly.entity_id
_entity_poly.type
_entity_poly.pdbx_seq_one_letter_code
_entity_poly.pdbx_strand_id
1 'polypeptide(L)'
;MFAKSSWQQYFLLEFEVLIWLAPQSVVVAQARRVDASQRVRHLRAMSEKEGDGEKAKPAPPVISDQERDWAQAALTDFTKGSYGSCLQNLSKLEAARPQDTKVAHNKAVVEYYKADLKKTDQFRKNMNAVCSQAHVNIEDLDSLEDVEHCVIYYNQAVLLYHLKQHSTALKIMNKIFSFIEPMEESLAHRVCLLLIELHLCTHQPEKALTLIAYIENQFVLTESSIGGEKDIKPLEKEHKEKKPVSMDAATEAFRMKLLQFRCRCYLMTHALKACKREIKTIITSGGLVSELSQPFTRMVSVW
;
A
#
# COMPACT_ATOMS: atom_id res chain seq x y z
N MET A 1 -28.44 12.76 -10.73
CA MET A 1 -27.67 11.55 -10.37
C MET A 1 -26.59 11.35 -11.42
N PHE A 2 -25.40 11.91 -11.20
CA PHE A 2 -24.26 11.63 -12.08
C PHE A 2 -23.71 10.25 -11.72
N ALA A 3 -23.64 9.37 -12.71
CA ALA A 3 -22.94 8.10 -12.59
C ALA A 3 -21.53 8.37 -12.06
N LYS A 4 -21.20 7.81 -10.90
CA LYS A 4 -19.82 7.75 -10.39
C LYS A 4 -18.94 7.25 -11.53
N SER A 5 -18.01 8.06 -12.01
CA SER A 5 -17.03 7.63 -13.00
C SER A 5 -16.24 6.48 -12.39
N SER A 6 -16.38 5.28 -12.96
CA SER A 6 -15.83 3.98 -12.53
C SER A 6 -14.35 3.99 -12.09
N TRP A 7 -13.58 5.02 -12.44
CA TRP A 7 -12.18 5.19 -12.04
C TRP A 7 -11.96 5.76 -10.62
N GLN A 8 -12.97 6.37 -9.99
CA GLN A 8 -12.86 6.88 -8.62
C GLN A 8 -12.81 5.77 -7.55
N GLN A 9 -12.98 4.51 -7.96
CA GLN A 9 -13.11 3.38 -7.04
C GLN A 9 -11.79 2.63 -6.80
N TYR A 10 -10.73 2.91 -7.57
CA TYR A 10 -9.53 2.06 -7.58
C TYR A 10 -8.32 2.61 -6.82
N PHE A 11 -8.26 3.92 -6.59
CA PHE A 11 -7.20 4.56 -5.79
C PHE A 11 -7.80 5.50 -4.77
N LEU A 12 -8.10 4.93 -3.60
CA LEU A 12 -8.48 5.69 -2.44
C LEU A 12 -7.21 6.30 -1.84
N LEU A 13 -7.26 7.60 -1.49
CA LEU A 13 -6.31 8.20 -0.55
C LEU A 13 -6.24 7.27 0.67
N GLU A 14 -5.03 6.95 1.09
CA GLU A 14 -4.80 6.18 2.29
C GLU A 14 -5.24 6.97 3.51
N PHE A 15 -5.96 6.28 4.39
CA PHE A 15 -6.30 6.77 5.70
C PHE A 15 -5.49 5.92 6.67
N GLU A 16 -4.29 6.40 6.99
CA GLU A 16 -3.36 5.67 7.85
C GLU A 16 -3.78 5.82 9.31
N VAL A 17 -4.42 4.80 9.87
CA VAL A 17 -4.54 4.65 11.34
C VAL A 17 -3.63 3.52 11.84
N LEU A 18 -2.56 3.21 11.09
CA LEU A 18 -1.77 2.01 11.34
C LEU A 18 -0.65 2.18 12.39
N ILE A 19 -0.50 3.37 12.98
CA ILE A 19 0.37 3.58 14.15
C ILE A 19 -0.38 3.52 15.49
N TRP A 20 -1.70 3.32 15.46
CA TRP A 20 -2.51 3.22 16.68
C TRP A 20 -3.02 1.81 16.98
N LEU A 21 -2.70 0.82 16.15
CA LEU A 21 -3.28 -0.54 16.24
C LEU A 21 -2.29 -1.69 16.05
N ALA A 22 -0.99 -1.50 16.23
CA ALA A 22 -0.09 -2.65 16.37
C ALA A 22 -0.14 -3.19 17.81
N PRO A 23 -0.60 -4.43 18.06
CA PRO A 23 -0.22 -5.13 19.27
C PRO A 23 1.30 -5.33 19.25
N GLN A 24 1.92 -5.37 20.43
CA GLN A 24 3.36 -5.64 20.64
C GLN A 24 3.89 -6.94 19.97
N SER A 25 3.05 -7.71 19.28
CA SER A 25 3.41 -8.96 18.60
C SER A 25 4.06 -8.80 17.22
N VAL A 26 3.94 -7.66 16.54
CA VAL A 26 4.59 -7.44 15.22
C VAL A 26 6.10 -7.25 15.36
N VAL A 27 6.56 -6.70 16.50
CA VAL A 27 7.99 -6.53 16.83
C VAL A 27 8.72 -7.89 16.87
N VAL A 28 8.03 -8.97 17.24
CA VAL A 28 8.61 -10.33 17.32
C VAL A 28 8.66 -11.02 15.95
N ALA A 29 7.73 -10.70 15.04
CA ALA A 29 7.70 -11.26 13.69
C ALA A 29 8.71 -10.54 12.76
N GLN A 30 8.88 -9.22 12.89
CA GLN A 30 9.92 -8.45 12.21
C GLN A 30 11.33 -8.91 12.68
N ALA A 31 11.52 -9.13 13.98
CA ALA A 31 12.80 -9.60 14.53
C ALA A 31 13.25 -10.95 13.94
N ARG A 32 12.33 -11.86 13.63
CA ARG A 32 12.65 -13.16 13.01
C ARG A 32 13.01 -13.08 11.52
N ARG A 33 12.48 -12.09 10.78
CA ARG A 33 12.84 -11.84 9.37
C ARG A 33 14.16 -11.07 9.24
N VAL A 34 14.49 -10.21 10.21
CA VAL A 34 15.76 -9.47 10.26
C VAL A 34 16.95 -10.40 10.52
N ASP A 35 16.81 -11.44 11.37
CA ASP A 35 17.89 -12.39 11.69
C ASP A 35 18.35 -13.20 10.44
N ALA A 36 17.40 -13.57 9.58
CA ALA A 36 17.69 -14.29 8.33
C ALA A 36 18.45 -13.42 7.31
N SER A 37 18.17 -12.11 7.26
CA SER A 37 18.80 -11.17 6.33
C SER A 37 20.13 -10.61 6.87
N GLN A 38 20.28 -10.51 8.20
CA GLN A 38 21.53 -10.12 8.86
C GLN A 38 22.62 -11.19 8.76
N ARG A 39 22.28 -12.49 8.75
CA ARG A 39 23.26 -13.59 8.57
C ARG A 39 23.98 -13.55 7.22
N VAL A 40 23.37 -12.98 6.17
CA VAL A 40 24.00 -12.83 4.86
C VAL A 40 24.92 -11.61 4.79
N ARG A 41 24.68 -10.59 5.64
CA ARG A 41 25.54 -9.40 5.74
C ARG A 41 26.68 -9.54 6.77
N HIS A 42 26.50 -10.37 7.81
CA HIS A 42 27.52 -10.62 8.84
C HIS A 42 28.74 -11.39 8.33
N LEU A 43 28.58 -12.22 7.29
CA LEU A 43 29.70 -12.93 6.64
C LEU A 43 30.54 -12.05 5.71
N ARG A 44 30.16 -10.77 5.49
CA ARG A 44 30.90 -9.82 4.64
C ARG A 44 31.56 -8.68 5.40
N ALA A 45 31.30 -8.53 6.70
CA ALA A 45 31.81 -7.42 7.51
C ALA A 45 32.69 -7.88 8.69
N MET A 46 33.38 -9.02 8.54
CA MET A 46 34.53 -9.36 9.40
C MET A 46 35.81 -8.73 8.86
N SER A 47 35.89 -7.40 8.84
CA SER A 47 37.14 -6.65 8.93
C SER A 47 36.80 -5.17 9.11
N GLU A 48 37.43 -4.54 10.10
CA GLU A 48 37.54 -3.08 10.32
C GLU A 48 36.56 -2.41 11.31
N LYS A 49 36.95 -2.57 12.58
CA LYS A 49 37.19 -1.57 13.64
C LYS A 49 36.05 -0.74 14.30
N GLU A 50 36.09 -0.89 15.61
CA GLU A 50 35.55 -0.17 16.77
C GLU A 50 35.58 1.36 16.73
N GLY A 51 34.56 1.99 17.36
CA GLY A 51 34.71 3.30 18.00
C GLY A 51 33.45 4.16 18.07
N ASP A 52 32.96 4.33 19.31
CA ASP A 52 32.36 5.55 19.89
C ASP A 52 30.83 5.62 20.15
N GLY A 53 30.50 6.27 21.28
CA GLY A 53 29.38 6.03 22.17
C GLY A 53 27.95 6.32 21.67
N GLU A 54 27.06 5.37 22.00
CA GLU A 54 25.63 5.44 21.73
C GLU A 54 24.91 6.31 22.79
N LYS A 55 24.52 7.52 22.39
CA LYS A 55 23.52 8.31 23.12
C LYS A 55 22.16 7.62 23.00
N ALA A 56 21.57 7.27 24.15
CA ALA A 56 20.25 6.64 24.23
C ALA A 56 19.18 7.44 23.47
N LYS A 57 18.51 6.77 22.51
CA LYS A 57 17.32 7.30 21.83
C LYS A 57 16.19 7.51 22.85
N PRO A 58 15.41 8.61 22.76
CA PRO A 58 14.26 8.84 23.63
C PRO A 58 13.20 7.75 23.43
N ALA A 59 12.60 7.31 24.53
CA ALA A 59 11.54 6.31 24.54
C ALA A 59 10.32 6.79 23.73
N PRO A 60 9.61 5.87 23.03
CA PRO A 60 8.45 6.24 22.22
C PRO A 60 7.34 6.83 23.10
N PRO A 61 6.56 7.80 22.58
CA PRO A 61 5.49 8.46 23.31
C PRO A 61 4.42 7.46 23.75
N VAL A 62 4.14 7.41 25.05
CA VAL A 62 3.17 6.49 25.64
C VAL A 62 1.77 6.88 25.18
N ILE A 63 1.12 5.99 24.43
CA ILE A 63 -0.26 6.13 23.97
C ILE A 63 -1.23 5.68 25.06
N SER A 64 -2.16 6.54 25.44
CA SER A 64 -3.24 6.18 26.37
C SER A 64 -4.27 5.27 25.71
N ASP A 65 -4.97 4.46 26.52
CA ASP A 65 -6.03 3.58 26.02
C ASP A 65 -7.16 4.39 25.36
N GLN A 66 -7.47 5.57 25.88
CA GLN A 66 -8.51 6.45 25.34
C GLN A 66 -8.17 7.00 23.95
N GLU A 67 -6.91 7.39 23.72
CA GLU A 67 -6.46 7.81 22.38
C GLU A 67 -6.48 6.62 21.41
N ARG A 68 -6.12 5.41 21.86
CA ARG A 68 -6.22 4.19 21.05
C ARG A 68 -7.66 3.89 20.62
N ASP A 69 -8.61 4.04 21.55
CA ASP A 69 -10.04 3.84 21.27
C ASP A 69 -10.57 4.85 20.26
N TRP A 70 -10.19 6.13 20.37
CA TRP A 70 -10.58 7.15 19.38
C TRP A 70 -9.99 6.88 18.00
N ALA A 71 -8.73 6.43 17.93
CA ALA A 71 -8.10 6.06 16.68
C ALA A 71 -8.82 4.86 16.03
N GLN A 72 -9.08 3.79 16.80
CA GLN A 72 -9.80 2.62 16.31
C GLN A 72 -11.24 2.96 15.84
N ALA A 73 -11.93 3.83 16.58
CA ALA A 73 -13.25 4.32 16.21
C ALA A 73 -13.19 5.15 14.92
N ALA A 74 -12.22 6.05 14.78
CA ALA A 74 -12.02 6.84 13.57
C ALA A 74 -11.77 5.96 12.33
N LEU A 75 -10.94 4.92 12.45
CA LEU A 75 -10.70 3.95 11.38
C LEU A 75 -11.98 3.19 11.00
N THR A 76 -12.74 2.74 11.99
CA THR A 76 -14.00 2.03 11.77
C THR A 76 -15.03 2.92 11.07
N ASP A 77 -15.17 4.16 11.52
CA ASP A 77 -16.08 5.14 10.92
C ASP A 77 -15.67 5.50 9.50
N PHE A 78 -14.37 5.66 9.25
CA PHE A 78 -13.85 5.91 7.90
C PHE A 78 -14.18 4.77 6.95
N THR A 79 -13.96 3.53 7.38
CA THR A 79 -14.20 2.31 6.58
C THR A 79 -15.69 2.15 6.25
N LYS A 80 -16.58 2.59 7.15
CA LYS A 80 -18.04 2.62 6.95
C LYS A 80 -18.53 3.80 6.12
N GLY A 81 -17.65 4.74 5.74
CA GLY A 81 -18.03 5.99 5.07
C GLY A 81 -18.70 7.03 5.98
N SER A 82 -18.67 6.83 7.30
CA SER A 82 -19.20 7.76 8.29
C SER A 82 -18.21 8.89 8.59
N TYR A 83 -17.95 9.74 7.60
CA TYR A 83 -16.93 10.79 7.70
C TYR A 83 -17.25 11.86 8.76
N GLY A 84 -18.52 12.06 9.10
CA GLY A 84 -18.94 12.96 10.18
C GLY A 84 -18.43 12.50 11.55
N SER A 85 -18.69 11.25 11.92
CA SER A 85 -18.23 10.63 13.17
C SER A 85 -16.71 10.46 13.19
N CYS A 86 -16.12 10.09 12.04
CA CYS A 86 -14.67 9.99 11.90
C CYS A 86 -13.96 11.31 12.28
N LEU A 87 -14.45 12.46 11.77
CA LEU A 87 -13.89 13.76 12.13
C LEU A 87 -14.06 14.12 13.61
N GLN A 88 -15.15 13.69 14.25
CA GLN A 88 -15.33 13.93 15.68
C GLN A 88 -14.27 13.18 16.50
N ASN A 89 -13.98 11.93 16.16
CA ASN A 89 -12.94 11.15 16.84
C ASN A 89 -11.54 11.71 16.55
N LEU A 90 -11.25 12.13 15.31
CA LEU A 90 -9.99 12.81 14.97
C LEU A 90 -9.82 14.16 15.68
N SER A 91 -10.90 14.90 15.89
CA SER A 91 -10.84 16.18 16.63
C SER A 91 -10.50 15.97 18.11
N LYS A 92 -10.95 14.87 18.72
CA LYS A 92 -10.55 14.49 20.08
C LYS A 92 -9.07 14.13 20.15
N LEU A 93 -8.57 13.39 19.15
CA LEU A 93 -7.15 13.06 19.02
C LEU A 93 -6.29 14.30 18.81
N GLU A 94 -6.73 15.25 17.98
CA GLU A 94 -6.02 16.50 17.73
C GLU A 94 -5.96 17.37 19.00
N ALA A 95 -7.03 17.40 19.79
CA ALA A 95 -7.03 18.10 21.08
C ALA A 95 -6.05 17.46 22.09
N ALA A 96 -5.92 16.14 22.09
CA ALA A 96 -4.95 15.42 22.92
C ALA A 96 -3.51 15.56 22.39
N ARG A 97 -3.34 15.62 21.06
CA ARG A 97 -2.04 15.69 20.37
C ARG A 97 -2.04 16.73 19.24
N PRO A 98 -1.93 18.03 19.57
CA PRO A 98 -2.01 19.09 18.57
C PRO A 98 -0.88 19.08 17.53
N GLN A 99 0.26 18.46 17.87
CA GLN A 99 1.45 18.41 17.01
C GLN A 99 1.60 17.08 16.26
N ASP A 100 0.62 16.17 16.35
CA ASP A 100 0.67 14.90 15.65
C ASP A 100 0.28 15.09 14.17
N THR A 101 1.30 15.02 13.32
CA THR A 101 1.17 15.19 11.86
C THR A 101 0.29 14.12 11.22
N LYS A 102 0.19 12.91 11.81
CA LYS A 102 -0.66 11.83 11.31
C LYS A 102 -2.13 12.14 11.57
N VAL A 103 -2.45 12.73 12.72
CA VAL A 103 -3.81 13.20 13.02
C VAL A 103 -4.22 14.32 12.06
N ALA A 104 -3.35 15.30 11.84
CA ALA A 104 -3.59 16.39 10.89
C ALA A 104 -3.78 15.86 9.45
N HIS A 105 -2.92 14.93 9.02
CA HIS A 105 -3.01 14.24 7.74
C HIS A 105 -4.35 13.53 7.55
N ASN A 106 -4.71 12.67 8.51
CA ASN A 106 -5.95 11.90 8.48
C ASN A 106 -7.18 12.80 8.42
N LYS A 107 -7.18 13.90 9.17
CA LYS A 107 -8.26 14.88 9.13
C LYS A 107 -8.40 15.51 7.75
N ALA A 108 -7.30 15.91 7.11
CA ALA A 108 -7.32 16.44 5.75
C ALA A 108 -7.93 15.44 4.75
N VAL A 109 -7.56 14.15 4.85
CA VAL A 109 -8.10 13.08 4.01
C VAL A 109 -9.61 12.93 4.23
N VAL A 110 -10.06 12.83 5.48
CA VAL A 110 -11.50 12.64 5.81
C VAL A 110 -12.34 13.83 5.39
N GLU A 111 -11.86 15.06 5.58
CA GLU A 111 -12.56 16.26 5.13
C GLU A 111 -12.77 16.25 3.62
N TYR A 112 -11.77 15.77 2.88
CA TYR A 112 -11.87 15.67 1.42
C TYR A 112 -12.88 14.60 0.99
N TYR A 113 -12.88 13.43 1.63
CA TYR A 113 -13.90 12.40 1.41
C TYR A 113 -15.30 12.87 1.78
N LYS A 114 -15.45 13.57 2.91
CA LYS A 114 -16.72 14.16 3.35
C LYS A 114 -17.26 15.18 2.34
N ALA A 115 -16.38 15.85 1.60
CA ALA A 115 -16.74 16.78 0.53
C ALA A 115 -16.95 16.09 -0.83
N ASP A 116 -17.16 14.77 -0.88
CA ASP A 116 -17.26 13.95 -2.09
C ASP A 116 -16.07 14.11 -3.05
N LEU A 117 -14.87 14.38 -2.52
CA LEU A 117 -13.66 14.62 -3.31
C LEU A 117 -13.77 15.84 -4.25
N LYS A 118 -14.65 16.81 -3.95
CA LYS A 118 -14.86 18.00 -4.80
C LYS A 118 -14.01 19.20 -4.40
N LYS A 119 -13.53 19.25 -3.14
CA LYS A 119 -12.77 20.39 -2.60
C LYS A 119 -11.25 20.20 -2.77
N THR A 120 -10.81 19.95 -4.00
CA THR A 120 -9.43 19.55 -4.30
C THR A 120 -8.40 20.62 -3.94
N ASP A 121 -8.70 21.91 -4.17
CA ASP A 121 -7.79 23.00 -3.79
C ASP A 121 -7.63 23.14 -2.29
N GLN A 122 -8.71 22.94 -1.53
CA GLN A 122 -8.65 22.94 -0.08
C GLN A 122 -7.83 21.75 0.44
N PHE A 123 -8.07 20.57 -0.12
CA PHE A 123 -7.31 19.37 0.24
C PHE A 123 -5.81 19.55 -0.04
N ARG A 124 -5.44 20.13 -1.20
CA ARG A 124 -4.06 20.46 -1.52
C ARG A 124 -3.44 21.40 -0.48
N LYS A 125 -4.15 22.48 -0.10
CA LYS A 125 -3.68 23.41 0.93
C LYS A 125 -3.44 22.70 2.26
N ASN A 126 -4.39 21.86 2.69
CA ASN A 126 -4.26 21.09 3.92
C ASN A 126 -3.07 20.12 3.86
N MET A 127 -2.89 19.40 2.75
CA MET A 127 -1.75 18.49 2.55
C MET A 127 -0.40 19.21 2.55
N ASN A 128 -0.31 20.41 1.95
CA ASN A 128 0.91 21.21 2.00
C ASN A 128 1.25 21.67 3.43
N ALA A 129 0.23 22.00 4.24
CA ALA A 129 0.42 22.32 5.65
C ALA A 129 0.94 21.09 6.43
N VAL A 130 0.39 19.90 6.17
CA VAL A 130 0.86 18.63 6.75
C VAL A 130 2.32 18.36 6.36
N CYS A 131 2.69 18.56 5.09
CA CYS A 131 4.08 18.41 4.65
C CYS A 131 5.02 19.36 5.41
N SER A 132 4.60 20.61 5.58
CA SER A 132 5.38 21.62 6.32
C SER A 132 5.56 21.23 7.80
N GLN A 133 4.50 20.70 8.43
CA GLN A 133 4.53 20.26 9.83
C GLN A 133 5.37 18.97 10.01
N ALA A 134 5.35 18.08 9.02
CA ALA A 134 6.16 16.85 9.01
C ALA A 134 7.60 17.07 8.51
N HIS A 135 7.98 18.31 8.17
CA HIS A 135 9.26 18.64 7.54
C HIS A 135 9.56 17.80 6.27
N VAL A 136 8.52 17.50 5.51
CA VAL A 136 8.56 16.74 4.27
C VAL A 136 8.61 17.70 3.08
N ASN A 137 9.58 17.50 2.18
CA ASN A 137 9.69 18.25 0.94
C ASN A 137 9.34 17.37 -0.28
N ILE A 138 8.12 17.56 -0.81
CA ILE A 138 7.64 16.81 -1.98
C ILE A 138 8.44 17.13 -3.26
N GLU A 139 9.08 18.30 -3.33
CA GLU A 139 9.86 18.71 -4.51
C GLU A 139 11.27 18.12 -4.51
N ASP A 140 11.81 17.86 -3.32
CA ASP A 140 13.11 17.22 -3.11
C ASP A 140 12.92 15.77 -2.64
N LEU A 141 12.66 14.87 -3.60
CA LEU A 141 12.43 13.45 -3.30
C LEU A 141 13.63 12.77 -2.65
N ASP A 142 14.83 13.33 -2.77
CA ASP A 142 16.03 12.77 -2.14
C ASP A 142 16.05 13.00 -0.64
N SER A 143 15.29 13.97 -0.14
CA SER A 143 15.08 14.21 1.29
C SER A 143 14.17 13.17 1.97
N LEU A 144 13.51 12.28 1.22
CA LEU A 144 12.72 11.20 1.80
C LEU A 144 13.66 10.08 2.30
N GLU A 145 13.78 9.97 3.61
CA GLU A 145 14.61 8.97 4.30
C GLU A 145 13.80 8.00 5.19
N ASP A 146 12.61 8.42 5.63
CA ASP A 146 11.79 7.66 6.58
C ASP A 146 10.58 7.00 5.90
N VAL A 147 10.39 5.71 6.15
CA VAL A 147 9.23 4.94 5.68
C VAL A 147 7.92 5.52 6.21
N GLU A 148 7.92 6.12 7.40
CA GLU A 148 6.72 6.75 8.00
C GLU A 148 6.18 7.91 7.15
N HIS A 149 7.03 8.57 6.36
CA HIS A 149 6.59 9.66 5.49
C HIS A 149 6.00 9.16 4.16
N CYS A 150 6.17 7.88 3.81
CA CYS A 150 5.74 7.35 2.51
C CYS A 150 4.25 7.56 2.24
N VAL A 151 3.39 7.63 3.26
CA VAL A 151 1.96 7.87 3.07
C VAL A 151 1.61 9.29 2.70
N ILE A 152 2.34 10.27 3.22
CA ILE A 152 2.19 11.67 2.79
C ILE A 152 2.51 11.75 1.29
N TYR A 153 3.62 11.16 0.87
CA TYR A 153 4.01 11.12 -0.54
C TYR A 153 3.02 10.32 -1.40
N TYR A 154 2.53 9.16 -0.92
CA TYR A 154 1.56 8.35 -1.65
C TYR A 154 0.26 9.14 -1.88
N ASN A 155 -0.28 9.77 -0.85
CA ASN A 155 -1.50 10.58 -0.96
C ASN A 155 -1.32 11.80 -1.86
N GLN A 156 -0.12 12.39 -1.86
CA GLN A 156 0.24 13.43 -2.80
C GLN A 156 0.28 12.91 -4.25
N ALA A 157 0.84 11.71 -4.48
CA ALA A 157 0.84 11.07 -5.80
C ALA A 157 -0.58 10.73 -6.29
N VAL A 158 -1.46 10.26 -5.40
CA VAL A 158 -2.88 10.03 -5.70
C VAL A 158 -3.58 11.33 -6.12
N LEU A 159 -3.35 12.43 -5.38
CA LEU A 159 -3.87 13.74 -5.75
C LEU A 159 -3.41 14.17 -7.14
N LEU A 160 -2.10 14.07 -7.42
CA LEU A 160 -1.51 14.40 -8.71
C LEU A 160 -2.04 13.52 -9.84
N TYR A 161 -2.26 12.23 -9.58
CA TYR A 161 -2.87 11.29 -10.51
C TYR A 161 -4.27 11.74 -10.94
N HIS A 162 -5.13 12.12 -9.98
CA HIS A 162 -6.47 12.62 -10.29
C HIS A 162 -6.46 13.94 -11.06
N LEU A 163 -5.45 14.76 -10.83
CA LEU A 163 -5.22 16.01 -11.55
C LEU A 163 -4.54 15.83 -12.91
N LYS A 164 -4.35 14.58 -13.35
CA LYS A 164 -3.71 14.23 -14.63
C LYS A 164 -2.24 14.64 -14.74
N GLN A 165 -1.58 14.94 -13.61
CA GLN A 165 -0.15 15.22 -13.53
C GLN A 165 0.64 13.91 -13.39
N HIS A 166 0.45 13.00 -14.36
CA HIS A 166 0.95 11.63 -14.30
C HIS A 166 2.46 11.53 -14.21
N SER A 167 3.21 12.40 -14.92
CA SER A 167 4.68 12.40 -14.87
C SER A 167 5.22 12.77 -13.49
N THR A 168 4.60 13.73 -12.80
CA THR A 168 5.00 14.14 -11.44
C THR A 168 4.65 13.06 -10.43
N ALA A 169 3.44 12.51 -10.51
CA ALA A 169 3.03 11.38 -9.68
C ALA A 169 3.97 10.17 -9.84
N LEU A 170 4.38 9.86 -11.07
CA LEU A 170 5.29 8.75 -11.36
C LEU A 170 6.67 8.93 -10.70
N LYS A 171 7.21 10.16 -10.67
CA LYS A 171 8.48 10.44 -9.96
C LYS A 171 8.37 10.14 -8.47
N ILE A 172 7.31 10.62 -7.82
CA ILE A 172 7.06 10.36 -6.39
C ILE A 172 6.92 8.85 -6.15
N MET A 173 6.10 8.17 -6.94
CA MET A 173 5.85 6.74 -6.77
C MET A 173 7.11 5.87 -6.96
N ASN A 174 7.99 6.23 -7.89
CA ASN A 174 9.28 5.55 -8.04
C ASN A 174 10.17 5.70 -6.80
N LYS A 175 10.19 6.88 -6.16
CA LYS A 175 10.93 7.07 -4.91
C LYS A 175 10.33 6.23 -3.79
N ILE A 176 9.02 6.30 -3.58
CA ILE A 176 8.32 5.50 -2.55
C ILE A 176 8.59 4.00 -2.73
N PHE A 177 8.63 3.51 -3.97
CA PHE A 177 8.89 2.10 -4.26
C PHE A 177 10.26 1.61 -3.79
N SER A 178 11.25 2.48 -3.62
CA SER A 178 12.54 2.10 -3.01
C SER A 178 12.43 1.72 -1.52
N PHE A 179 11.34 2.11 -0.85
CA PHE A 179 11.01 1.78 0.54
C PHE A 179 9.98 0.65 0.67
N ILE A 180 9.72 -0.10 -0.41
CA ILE A 180 8.63 -1.08 -0.44
C ILE A 180 8.84 -2.26 0.53
N GLU A 181 10.08 -2.66 0.80
CA GLU A 181 10.41 -3.82 1.66
C GLU A 181 10.07 -3.60 3.15
N PRO A 182 10.42 -2.46 3.78
CA PRO A 182 10.01 -2.18 5.16
C PRO A 182 8.55 -1.72 5.32
N MET A 183 7.82 -1.54 4.21
CA MET A 183 6.46 -1.01 4.19
C MET A 183 5.43 -2.04 4.66
N GLU A 184 4.33 -1.57 5.26
CA GLU A 184 3.19 -2.45 5.53
C GLU A 184 2.61 -3.01 4.23
N GLU A 185 2.24 -4.29 4.24
CA GLU A 185 1.72 -5.03 3.09
C GLU A 185 0.54 -4.31 2.40
N SER A 186 -0.40 -3.78 3.18
CA SER A 186 -1.60 -3.12 2.66
C SER A 186 -1.24 -1.90 1.81
N LEU A 187 -0.35 -1.04 2.33
CA LEU A 187 0.17 0.13 1.65
C LEU A 187 1.06 -0.25 0.46
N ALA A 188 1.92 -1.25 0.63
CA ALA A 188 2.81 -1.75 -0.43
C ALA A 188 2.03 -2.22 -1.65
N HIS A 189 0.91 -2.92 -1.44
CA HIS A 189 0.00 -3.29 -2.52
C HIS A 189 -0.55 -2.05 -3.25
N ARG A 190 -1.01 -1.02 -2.52
CA ARG A 190 -1.53 0.19 -3.16
C ARG A 190 -0.48 0.98 -3.93
N VAL A 191 0.74 1.07 -3.38
CA VAL A 191 1.90 1.67 -4.04
C VAL A 191 2.19 0.96 -5.36
N CYS A 192 2.25 -0.37 -5.36
CA CYS A 192 2.44 -1.18 -6.55
C CYS A 192 1.37 -0.94 -7.62
N LEU A 193 0.08 -0.99 -7.23
CA LEU A 193 -1.02 -0.81 -8.18
C LEU A 193 -1.01 0.58 -8.80
N LEU A 194 -0.75 1.63 -8.01
CA LEU A 194 -0.72 3.01 -8.52
C LEU A 194 0.48 3.22 -9.44
N LEU A 195 1.63 2.64 -9.10
CA LEU A 195 2.82 2.71 -9.94
C LEU A 195 2.58 2.02 -11.30
N ILE A 196 1.93 0.85 -11.32
CA ILE A 196 1.53 0.17 -12.57
C ILE A 196 0.58 1.05 -13.38
N GLU A 197 -0.47 1.60 -12.76
CA GLU A 197 -1.42 2.49 -13.42
C GLU A 197 -0.72 3.70 -14.05
N LEU A 198 0.21 4.33 -13.33
CA LEU A 198 0.95 5.48 -13.84
C LEU A 198 1.84 5.14 -15.04
N HIS A 199 2.44 3.95 -15.07
CA HIS A 199 3.15 3.48 -16.26
C HIS A 199 2.20 3.33 -17.45
N LEU A 200 0.97 2.84 -17.25
CA LEU A 200 -0.04 2.76 -18.31
C LEU A 200 -0.51 4.15 -18.76
N CYS A 201 -0.81 5.07 -17.84
CA CYS A 201 -1.18 6.45 -18.16
C CYS A 201 -0.08 7.22 -18.90
N THR A 202 1.18 6.79 -18.78
CA THR A 202 2.33 7.39 -19.47
C THR A 202 2.80 6.55 -20.66
N HIS A 203 1.96 5.63 -21.15
CA HIS A 203 2.22 4.79 -22.33
C HIS A 203 3.51 3.96 -22.25
N GLN A 204 3.80 3.39 -21.07
CA GLN A 204 4.96 2.51 -20.82
C GLN A 204 4.52 1.09 -20.38
N PRO A 205 3.74 0.36 -21.21
CA PRO A 205 3.19 -0.94 -20.83
C PRO A 205 4.27 -2.02 -20.62
N GLU A 206 5.42 -1.94 -21.28
CA GLU A 206 6.53 -2.90 -21.10
C GLU A 206 7.11 -2.79 -19.69
N LYS A 207 7.30 -1.56 -19.19
CA LYS A 207 7.77 -1.33 -17.81
C LYS A 207 6.74 -1.81 -16.79
N ALA A 208 5.45 -1.58 -17.07
CA ALA A 208 4.37 -2.11 -16.23
C ALA A 208 4.41 -3.65 -16.17
N LEU A 209 4.61 -4.34 -17.30
CA LEU A 209 4.76 -5.80 -17.34
C LEU A 209 5.97 -6.30 -16.54
N THR A 210 7.13 -5.63 -16.68
CA THR A 210 8.32 -5.96 -15.89
C THR A 210 8.07 -5.80 -14.39
N LEU A 211 7.40 -4.71 -14.00
CA LEU A 211 7.04 -4.46 -12.61
C LEU A 211 6.05 -5.49 -12.06
N ILE A 212 5.02 -5.87 -12.84
CA ILE A 212 4.07 -6.94 -12.46
C ILE A 212 4.82 -8.25 -12.20
N ALA A 213 5.73 -8.65 -13.10
CA ALA A 213 6.51 -9.88 -12.94
C ALA A 213 7.42 -9.83 -11.70
N TYR A 214 8.03 -8.67 -11.42
CA TYR A 214 8.80 -8.46 -10.20
C TYR A 214 7.94 -8.63 -8.95
N ILE A 215 6.77 -7.99 -8.91
CA ILE A 215 5.85 -8.05 -7.77
C ILE A 215 5.40 -9.49 -7.52
N GLU A 216 5.02 -10.24 -8.56
CA GLU A 216 4.62 -11.64 -8.38
C GLU A 216 5.77 -12.49 -7.83
N ASN A 217 7.00 -12.27 -8.30
CA ASN A 217 8.14 -13.03 -7.80
C ASN A 217 8.48 -12.68 -6.34
N GLN A 218 8.31 -11.43 -5.92
CA GLN A 218 8.67 -10.96 -4.58
C GLN A 218 7.57 -11.11 -3.52
N PHE A 219 6.30 -11.02 -3.92
CA PHE A 219 5.16 -11.07 -3.01
C PHE A 219 4.41 -12.40 -3.06
N VAL A 220 4.41 -13.13 -4.19
CA VAL A 220 3.57 -14.32 -4.37
C VAL A 220 4.35 -15.64 -4.16
N LEU A 221 5.64 -15.69 -4.49
CA LEU A 221 6.46 -16.90 -4.32
C LEU A 221 6.97 -17.11 -2.88
N THR A 222 7.09 -16.02 -2.12
CA THR A 222 7.67 -16.00 -0.77
C THR A 222 6.77 -16.67 0.27
N GLU A 223 5.46 -16.75 0.00
CA GLU A 223 4.50 -17.49 0.85
C GLU A 223 4.54 -19.01 0.61
N SER A 224 5.09 -19.47 -0.51
CA SER A 224 5.15 -20.89 -0.88
C SER A 224 6.40 -21.63 -0.37
N SER A 225 7.29 -20.95 0.34
CA SER A 225 8.63 -21.46 0.69
C SER A 225 8.89 -21.58 2.20
N ILE A 226 7.89 -21.95 2.99
CA ILE A 226 8.12 -22.56 4.32
C ILE A 226 7.95 -24.07 4.19
N GLY A 227 8.99 -24.76 3.74
CA GLY A 227 8.99 -26.22 3.65
C GLY A 227 9.99 -26.73 2.63
N GLY A 228 11.28 -26.65 2.96
CA GLY A 228 12.33 -27.01 2.01
C GLY A 228 13.70 -27.28 2.62
N GLU A 229 13.78 -28.05 3.71
CA GLU A 229 14.97 -28.87 3.94
C GLU A 229 14.57 -30.34 3.77
N LYS A 230 15.06 -30.92 2.67
CA LYS A 230 15.04 -32.35 2.43
C LYS A 230 16.28 -32.92 3.09
N ASP A 231 16.11 -33.67 4.16
CA ASP A 231 16.99 -34.79 4.44
C ASP A 231 16.23 -35.96 5.09
N ILE A 232 16.69 -37.15 4.74
CA ILE A 232 15.93 -38.40 4.62
C ILE A 232 15.90 -39.19 5.95
N LYS A 233 14.72 -39.70 6.36
CA LYS A 233 14.48 -41.14 6.68
C LYS A 233 13.00 -41.44 7.06
N PRO A 234 12.51 -42.68 6.83
CA PRO A 234 11.09 -43.03 6.90
C PRO A 234 10.74 -43.74 8.22
N LEU A 235 9.72 -43.28 8.96
CA LEU A 235 8.87 -44.17 9.75
C LEU A 235 7.56 -43.47 10.22
N GLU A 236 6.47 -44.19 10.01
CA GLU A 236 5.22 -44.26 10.78
C GLU A 236 4.24 -43.06 10.87
N LYS A 237 3.10 -43.30 10.20
CA LYS A 237 1.72 -42.86 10.43
C LYS A 237 1.47 -41.93 11.62
N GLU A 238 1.12 -40.69 11.32
CA GLU A 238 0.04 -39.98 12.03
C GLU A 238 -0.78 -39.14 11.04
N HIS A 239 -2.10 -39.27 11.13
CA HIS A 239 -3.06 -38.39 10.49
C HIS A 239 -2.86 -36.96 11.02
N LYS A 240 -2.33 -36.06 10.18
CA LYS A 240 -2.56 -34.62 10.32
C LYS A 240 -3.23 -34.14 9.04
N GLU A 241 -4.52 -33.83 9.17
CA GLU A 241 -5.28 -33.07 8.19
C GLU A 241 -4.44 -31.86 7.77
N LYS A 242 -3.98 -31.86 6.52
CA LYS A 242 -3.48 -30.65 5.87
C LYS A 242 -4.66 -29.72 5.70
N LYS A 243 -4.89 -28.83 6.68
CA LYS A 243 -5.74 -27.66 6.45
C LYS A 243 -5.14 -26.91 5.26
N PRO A 244 -5.88 -26.69 4.17
CA PRO A 244 -5.40 -25.86 3.08
C PRO A 244 -5.10 -24.49 3.65
N VAL A 245 -3.88 -23.99 3.40
CA VAL A 245 -3.49 -22.62 3.74
C VAL A 245 -4.40 -21.72 2.90
N SER A 246 -5.45 -21.20 3.52
CA SER A 246 -6.28 -20.16 2.93
C SER A 246 -5.39 -18.93 2.78
N MET A 247 -5.00 -18.59 1.55
CA MET A 247 -4.51 -17.25 1.27
C MET A 247 -5.58 -16.25 1.72
N ASP A 248 -5.17 -15.15 2.36
CA ASP A 248 -6.12 -14.14 2.80
C ASP A 248 -6.78 -13.45 1.59
N ALA A 249 -8.04 -13.06 1.76
CA ALA A 249 -8.87 -12.51 0.69
C ALA A 249 -8.26 -11.22 0.08
N ALA A 250 -7.52 -10.44 0.89
CA ALA A 250 -6.83 -9.24 0.44
C ALA A 250 -5.71 -9.56 -0.57
N THR A 251 -4.88 -10.57 -0.30
CA THR A 251 -3.79 -10.98 -1.18
C THR A 251 -4.31 -11.62 -2.46
N GLU A 252 -5.43 -12.34 -2.41
CA GLU A 252 -6.10 -12.85 -3.60
C GLU A 252 -6.69 -11.72 -4.47
N ALA A 253 -7.34 -10.74 -3.84
CA ALA A 253 -7.84 -9.56 -4.55
C ALA A 253 -6.70 -8.76 -5.20
N PHE A 254 -5.55 -8.64 -4.54
CA PHE A 254 -4.35 -8.02 -5.11
C PHE A 254 -3.83 -8.79 -6.33
N ARG A 255 -3.68 -10.12 -6.23
CA ARG A 255 -3.29 -10.99 -7.36
C ARG A 255 -4.25 -10.81 -8.54
N MET A 256 -5.56 -10.79 -8.28
CA MET A 256 -6.57 -10.58 -9.33
C MET A 256 -6.41 -9.23 -10.04
N LYS A 257 -6.10 -8.16 -9.29
CA LYS A 257 -5.81 -6.85 -9.89
C LYS A 257 -4.56 -6.87 -10.77
N LEU A 258 -3.50 -7.59 -10.38
CA LEU A 258 -2.30 -7.74 -11.23
C LEU A 258 -2.63 -8.42 -12.56
N LEU A 259 -3.48 -9.45 -12.56
CA LEU A 259 -3.96 -10.10 -13.79
C LEU A 259 -4.72 -9.11 -14.69
N GLN A 260 -5.62 -8.29 -14.12
CA GLN A 260 -6.35 -7.27 -14.86
C GLN A 260 -5.41 -6.22 -15.48
N PHE A 261 -4.41 -5.78 -14.72
CA PHE A 261 -3.39 -4.85 -15.23
C PHE A 261 -2.56 -5.46 -16.37
N ARG A 262 -2.22 -6.74 -16.27
CA ARG A 262 -1.51 -7.46 -17.34
C ARG A 262 -2.33 -7.53 -18.62
N CYS A 263 -3.64 -7.81 -18.52
CA CYS A 263 -4.57 -7.73 -19.64
C CYS A 263 -4.52 -6.35 -20.31
N ARG A 264 -4.57 -5.26 -19.52
CA ARG A 264 -4.48 -3.89 -20.04
C ARG A 264 -3.17 -3.64 -20.78
N CYS A 265 -2.03 -4.10 -20.24
CA CYS A 265 -0.73 -4.00 -20.92
C CYS A 265 -0.75 -4.72 -22.28
N TYR A 266 -1.30 -5.94 -22.34
CA TYR A 266 -1.39 -6.71 -23.58
C TYR A 266 -2.35 -6.09 -24.61
N LEU A 267 -3.43 -5.45 -24.16
CA LEU A 267 -4.30 -4.70 -25.06
C LEU A 267 -3.59 -3.49 -25.66
N MET A 268 -2.86 -2.72 -24.85
CA MET A 268 -2.09 -1.55 -25.30
C MET A 268 -0.96 -1.92 -26.28
N THR A 269 -0.34 -3.08 -26.09
CA THR A 269 0.73 -3.59 -26.96
C THR A 269 0.21 -4.46 -28.11
N HIS A 270 -1.10 -4.58 -28.29
CA HIS A 270 -1.77 -5.43 -29.29
C HIS A 270 -1.40 -6.93 -29.21
N ALA A 271 -0.94 -7.40 -28.06
CA ALA A 271 -0.63 -8.82 -27.79
C ALA A 271 -1.89 -9.65 -27.48
N LEU A 272 -2.87 -9.64 -28.40
CA LEU A 272 -4.23 -10.17 -28.17
C LEU A 272 -4.28 -11.65 -27.79
N LYS A 273 -3.36 -12.48 -28.32
CA LYS A 273 -3.27 -13.91 -27.95
C LYS A 273 -2.87 -14.09 -26.48
N ALA A 274 -1.94 -13.28 -25.98
CA ALA A 274 -1.54 -13.29 -24.58
C ALA A 274 -2.68 -12.80 -23.69
N CYS A 275 -3.32 -11.69 -24.06
CA CYS A 275 -4.49 -11.16 -23.35
C CYS A 275 -5.62 -12.20 -23.22
N LYS A 276 -5.93 -12.94 -24.28
CA LYS A 276 -6.99 -13.97 -24.26
C LYS A 276 -6.67 -15.10 -23.27
N ARG A 277 -5.41 -15.53 -23.16
CA ARG A 277 -5.00 -16.53 -22.17
C ARG A 277 -5.20 -16.02 -20.76
N GLU A 278 -4.82 -14.77 -20.52
CA GLU A 278 -4.92 -14.12 -19.21
C GLU A 278 -6.38 -13.98 -18.73
N ILE A 279 -7.27 -13.54 -19.63
CA ILE A 279 -8.71 -13.45 -19.35
C ILE A 279 -9.28 -14.81 -18.96
N LYS A 280 -8.83 -15.90 -19.62
CA LYS A 280 -9.27 -17.25 -19.28
C LYS A 280 -8.85 -17.64 -17.86
N THR A 281 -7.65 -17.25 -17.43
CA THR A 281 -7.19 -17.43 -16.05
C THR A 281 -8.09 -16.70 -15.06
N ILE A 282 -8.39 -15.42 -15.29
CA ILE A 282 -9.28 -14.61 -14.44
C ILE A 282 -10.66 -15.28 -14.27
N ILE A 283 -11.25 -15.76 -15.37
CA ILE A 283 -12.56 -16.42 -15.36
C ILE A 283 -12.49 -17.73 -14.56
N THR A 284 -11.43 -18.52 -14.72
CA THR A 284 -11.28 -19.82 -14.07
C THR A 284 -11.04 -19.67 -12.56
N SER A 285 -10.32 -18.63 -12.14
CA SER A 285 -10.04 -18.33 -10.73
C SER A 285 -11.21 -17.64 -10.00
N GLY A 286 -12.42 -17.62 -10.57
CA GLY A 286 -13.61 -17.08 -9.90
C GLY A 286 -13.65 -15.56 -9.81
N GLY A 287 -12.83 -14.82 -10.58
CA GLY A 287 -12.74 -13.35 -10.56
C GLY A 287 -13.98 -12.60 -11.09
N LEU A 288 -15.14 -13.26 -11.13
CA LEU A 288 -16.36 -12.79 -11.78
C LEU A 288 -17.60 -13.02 -10.90
N VAL A 289 -17.54 -12.60 -9.63
CA VAL A 289 -18.74 -12.40 -8.81
C VAL A 289 -18.58 -11.12 -7.98
N SER A 290 -18.71 -9.95 -8.64
CA SER A 290 -19.30 -8.71 -8.07
C SER A 290 -19.02 -7.44 -8.89
N GLU A 291 -17.90 -7.33 -9.62
CA GLU A 291 -17.53 -6.05 -10.28
C GLU A 291 -17.87 -5.96 -11.78
N LEU A 292 -18.19 -7.07 -12.45
CA LEU A 292 -18.51 -7.08 -13.89
C LEU A 292 -20.00 -6.90 -14.23
N SER A 293 -20.85 -6.61 -13.24
CA SER A 293 -22.25 -6.21 -13.48
C SER A 293 -22.41 -4.71 -13.81
N GLN A 294 -21.31 -3.95 -13.90
CA GLN A 294 -21.32 -2.65 -14.55
C GLN A 294 -20.74 -2.79 -15.97
N PRO A 295 -21.43 -2.25 -16.99
CA PRO A 295 -21.24 -2.69 -18.35
C PRO A 295 -19.81 -2.44 -18.85
N PHE A 296 -19.18 -3.55 -19.24
CA PHE A 296 -17.90 -3.72 -19.93
C PHE A 296 -17.78 -2.91 -21.25
N THR A 297 -18.79 -2.11 -21.60
CA THR A 297 -18.94 -1.36 -22.85
C THR A 297 -18.23 0.00 -22.86
N ARG A 298 -17.44 0.36 -21.83
CA ARG A 298 -16.65 1.61 -21.84
C ARG A 298 -15.15 1.44 -22.03
N MET A 299 -14.65 0.21 -22.14
CA MET A 299 -13.21 -0.04 -22.39
C MET A 299 -12.83 -0.05 -23.88
N VAL A 300 -13.79 0.21 -24.77
CA VAL A 300 -13.56 0.31 -26.24
C VAL A 300 -13.89 1.73 -26.78
N SER A 301 -14.33 2.65 -25.91
CA SER A 301 -14.95 3.92 -26.35
C SER A 301 -14.25 5.18 -25.86
N VAL A 302 -13.02 5.08 -25.35
CA VAL A 302 -12.19 6.26 -25.05
C VAL A 302 -10.75 5.96 -25.50
N TRP A 303 -10.60 5.99 -26.83
CA TRP A 303 -9.50 6.74 -27.44
C TRP A 303 -9.97 8.20 -27.53
#